data_AF-A0A8T7IVW1-F1
#
_entry.id   AF-A0A8T7IVW1-F1
#
_cell.length_a   1.000
_cell.length_b   1.000
_cell.length_c   1.000
_cell.angle_alpha   90.00
_cell.angle_beta   90.00
_cell.angle_gamma   90.00
#
_symmetry.space_group_name_H-M   'P 1'
#
loop_
_entity.id
_entity.type
_entity.pdbx_description
1 polymer ?
#
loop_
_entity_poly.entity_id
_entity_poly.type
_entity_poly.pdbx_seq_one_letter_code
_entity_poly.pdbx_strand_id
1 'polypeptide(L)'
;MINEFSRYAHPLKKIMVKFTNKLRKQRYRLTADLRFLLRSLMTIFLIQQLLRLAYMIATPTETIYLPFPIIAEAMYFGARFDLMVSTWVCIPMIIAMAFPSGLRARSLWRAWLSFMGLFTIIAGIISISFYQLEGDAQGQSFYVWLAQGDNIPWELLISRWESAIWLMVIVLFAGLLHELVRASDLTCRNVGKETRAKRLGYFAVIVLVATLSLRGTLHWGPPLKPEEANFSSYVHANHIAANATFTVIRTRMRMAEAEH
;
A
#
# COMPACT_ATOMS: atom_id res chain seq x y z
N MET A 1 33.47 38.24 18.82
CA MET A 1 32.56 37.53 17.90
C MET A 1 32.14 36.12 18.35
N ILE A 2 32.42 35.69 19.60
CA ILE A 2 32.06 34.34 20.11
C ILE A 2 30.83 34.36 21.05
N ASN A 3 30.42 35.54 21.53
CA ASN A 3 29.35 35.67 22.53
C ASN A 3 27.90 35.72 21.98
N GLU A 4 27.70 35.79 20.66
CA GLU A 4 26.34 35.79 20.09
C GLU A 4 25.78 34.38 19.84
N PHE A 5 26.63 33.38 19.59
CA PHE A 5 26.17 32.00 19.33
C PHE A 5 25.56 31.31 20.56
N SER A 6 25.96 31.71 21.77
CA SER A 6 25.39 31.19 23.04
C SER A 6 23.91 31.57 23.23
N ARG A 7 23.51 32.73 22.70
CA ARG A 7 22.15 33.27 22.86
C ARG A 7 21.12 32.53 21.99
N TYR A 8 21.54 31.94 20.86
CA TYR A 8 20.70 31.14 19.97
C TYR A 8 20.61 29.65 20.35
N ALA A 9 21.54 29.12 21.15
CA ALA A 9 21.47 27.75 21.67
C ALA A 9 20.35 27.56 22.71
N HIS A 10 20.03 28.61 23.47
CA HIS A 10 19.01 28.60 24.52
C HIS A 10 17.57 28.44 24.02
N PRO A 11 17.08 29.15 22.98
CA PRO A 11 15.73 28.96 22.44
C PRO A 11 15.56 27.61 21.77
N LEU A 12 16.56 27.10 21.03
CA LEU A 12 16.51 25.79 20.39
C LEU A 12 16.43 24.65 21.42
N LYS A 13 17.22 24.71 22.50
CA LYS A 13 17.08 23.77 23.62
C LYS A 13 15.70 23.84 24.26
N LYS A 14 15.14 25.04 24.44
CA LYS A 14 13.80 25.23 25.03
C LYS A 14 12.70 24.66 24.13
N ILE A 15 12.82 24.83 22.81
CA ILE A 15 11.90 24.28 21.80
C ILE A 15 12.03 22.76 21.76
N MET A 16 13.25 22.21 21.68
CA MET A 16 13.47 20.76 21.76
C MET A 16 12.88 20.20 23.05
N VAL A 17 13.19 20.76 24.23
CA VAL A 17 12.64 20.28 25.51
C VAL A 17 11.12 20.39 25.57
N LYS A 18 10.51 21.46 25.03
CA LYS A 18 9.04 21.57 24.92
C LYS A 18 8.48 20.49 24.00
N PHE A 19 9.14 20.23 22.88
CA PHE A 19 8.75 19.20 21.92
C PHE A 19 8.88 17.80 22.56
N THR A 20 10.01 17.50 23.21
CA THR A 20 10.25 16.24 23.93
C THR A 20 9.25 16.06 25.07
N ASN A 21 8.93 17.11 25.84
CA ASN A 21 7.94 17.02 26.92
C ASN A 21 6.50 16.90 26.41
N LYS A 22 6.15 17.54 25.28
CA LYS A 22 4.86 17.36 24.60
C LYS A 22 4.72 15.92 24.07
N LEU A 23 5.80 15.36 23.51
CA LEU A 23 5.89 13.95 23.09
C LEU A 23 5.88 12.97 24.27
N ARG A 24 6.39 13.36 25.45
CA ARG A 24 6.42 12.53 26.66
C ARG A 24 5.05 12.42 27.34
N LYS A 25 4.22 13.47 27.27
CA LYS A 25 2.90 13.54 27.94
C LYS A 25 1.78 12.76 27.23
N GLN A 26 1.86 12.54 25.92
CA GLN A 26 0.87 11.73 25.18
C GLN A 26 1.40 10.32 24.93
N ARG A 27 1.16 9.40 25.87
CA ARG A 27 1.24 7.96 25.57
C ARG A 27 -0.15 7.54 25.06
N TYR A 28 -0.25 7.09 23.81
CA TYR A 28 -1.49 6.49 23.31
C TYR A 28 -1.64 5.08 23.86
N ARG A 29 -2.90 4.66 24.10
CA ARG A 29 -3.19 3.27 24.47
C ARG A 29 -2.79 2.35 23.32
N LEU A 30 -2.29 1.16 23.66
CA LEU A 30 -1.89 0.15 22.68
C LEU A 30 -3.06 -0.26 21.78
N THR A 31 -4.27 -0.34 22.32
CA THR A 31 -5.50 -0.63 21.55
C THR A 31 -5.83 0.47 20.53
N ALA A 32 -5.38 1.71 20.77
CA ALA A 32 -5.57 2.84 19.86
C ALA A 32 -4.55 2.82 18.72
N ASP A 33 -3.31 2.39 19.00
CA ASP A 33 -2.28 2.13 17.98
C ASP A 33 -2.65 0.92 17.11
N LEU A 34 -3.13 -0.18 17.72
CA LEU A 34 -3.58 -1.37 17.00
C LEU A 34 -4.77 -1.10 16.08
N ARG A 35 -5.80 -0.40 16.58
CA ARG A 35 -6.96 -0.01 15.75
C ARG A 35 -6.55 0.89 14.60
N PHE A 36 -5.59 1.79 14.81
CA PHE A 36 -5.08 2.64 13.75
C PHE A 36 -4.31 1.85 12.70
N LEU A 37 -3.43 0.92 13.12
CA LEU A 37 -2.72 0.03 12.20
C LEU A 37 -3.69 -0.80 11.38
N LEU A 38 -4.67 -1.46 12.03
CA LEU A 38 -5.64 -2.31 11.35
C LEU A 38 -6.48 -1.50 10.34
N ARG A 39 -6.95 -0.31 10.72
CA ARG A 39 -7.70 0.57 9.81
C ARG A 39 -6.85 1.11 8.67
N SER A 40 -5.56 1.35 8.90
CA SER A 40 -4.63 1.79 7.86
C SER A 40 -4.41 0.69 6.83
N LEU A 41 -4.19 -0.55 7.30
CA LEU A 41 -4.08 -1.73 6.45
C LEU A 41 -5.37 -1.94 5.63
N MET A 42 -6.54 -1.89 6.29
CA MET A 42 -7.83 -2.03 5.61
C MET A 42 -8.11 -0.90 4.63
N THR A 43 -7.66 0.32 4.90
CA THR A 43 -7.78 1.44 3.96
C THR A 43 -7.00 1.18 2.67
N ILE A 44 -5.73 0.77 2.77
CA ILE A 44 -4.90 0.49 1.58
C ILE A 44 -5.44 -0.73 0.82
N PHE A 45 -5.89 -1.76 1.55
CA PHE A 45 -6.53 -2.93 0.97
C PHE A 45 -7.80 -2.54 0.19
N LEU A 46 -8.68 -1.74 0.81
CA LEU A 46 -9.93 -1.29 0.18
C LEU A 46 -9.66 -0.46 -1.09
N ILE A 47 -8.68 0.44 -1.06
CA ILE A 47 -8.30 1.23 -2.24
C ILE A 47 -7.85 0.32 -3.38
N GLN A 48 -7.06 -0.73 -3.10
CA GLN A 48 -6.64 -1.70 -4.12
C GLN A 48 -7.82 -2.50 -4.68
N GLN A 49 -8.75 -2.95 -3.83
CA GLN A 49 -9.96 -3.62 -4.28
C GLN A 49 -10.83 -2.72 -5.17
N LEU A 50 -10.97 -1.44 -4.81
CA LEU A 50 -11.71 -0.46 -5.61
C LEU A 50 -11.03 -0.18 -6.95
N LEU A 51 -9.69 -0.14 -6.99
CA LEU A 51 -8.93 -0.03 -8.25
C LEU A 51 -9.13 -1.26 -9.13
N ARG A 52 -9.20 -2.47 -8.56
CA ARG A 52 -9.54 -3.69 -9.32
C ARG A 52 -10.95 -3.63 -9.90
N LEU A 53 -11.92 -3.15 -9.13
CA LEU A 53 -13.27 -2.93 -9.65
C LEU A 53 -13.27 -1.88 -10.77
N ALA A 54 -12.51 -0.79 -10.61
CA ALA A 54 -12.34 0.21 -11.66
C ALA A 54 -11.71 -0.40 -12.92
N TYR A 55 -10.74 -1.30 -12.78
CA TYR A 55 -10.15 -2.04 -13.90
C TYR A 55 -11.21 -2.83 -14.67
N MET A 56 -12.07 -3.58 -13.99
CA MET A 56 -13.14 -4.36 -14.64
C MET A 56 -14.17 -3.47 -15.33
N ILE A 57 -14.58 -2.36 -14.69
CA ILE A 57 -15.54 -1.41 -15.28
C ILE A 57 -14.95 -0.74 -16.52
N ALA A 58 -13.63 -0.50 -16.53
CA ALA A 58 -12.92 0.10 -17.64
C ALA A 58 -12.68 -0.86 -18.83
N THR A 59 -12.90 -2.16 -18.63
CA THR A 59 -12.68 -3.24 -19.61
C THR A 59 -13.94 -4.09 -19.76
N PRO A 60 -15.09 -3.48 -20.10
CA PRO A 60 -16.38 -4.16 -20.09
C PRO A 60 -16.46 -5.23 -21.19
N THR A 61 -15.83 -4.98 -22.34
CA THR A 61 -15.84 -5.89 -23.50
C THR A 61 -15.22 -7.23 -23.15
N GLU A 62 -14.12 -7.24 -22.40
CA GLU A 62 -13.44 -8.46 -22.00
C GLU A 62 -14.14 -9.09 -20.78
N THR A 63 -14.56 -8.26 -19.82
CA THR A 63 -15.17 -8.71 -18.56
C THR A 63 -16.51 -9.44 -18.78
N ILE A 64 -17.34 -8.99 -19.73
CA ILE A 64 -18.68 -9.57 -19.96
C ILE A 64 -18.62 -11.03 -20.41
N TYR A 65 -17.55 -11.46 -21.09
CA TYR A 65 -17.40 -12.84 -21.54
C TYR A 65 -16.82 -13.78 -20.48
N LEU A 66 -16.44 -13.27 -19.30
CA LEU A 66 -15.91 -14.11 -18.24
C LEU A 66 -17.05 -14.78 -17.44
N PRO A 67 -16.99 -16.11 -17.24
CA PRO A 67 -17.86 -16.80 -16.29
C PRO A 67 -17.70 -16.22 -14.88
N PHE A 68 -18.83 -16.03 -14.18
CA PHE A 68 -18.83 -15.51 -12.80
C PHE A 68 -17.90 -16.26 -11.83
N PRO A 69 -17.82 -17.61 -11.83
CA PRO A 69 -16.89 -18.33 -10.96
C PRO A 69 -15.42 -17.91 -11.18
N ILE A 70 -15.03 -17.63 -12.42
CA ILE A 70 -13.67 -17.23 -12.79
C ILE A 70 -13.38 -15.79 -12.30
N ILE A 71 -14.38 -14.91 -12.34
CA ILE A 71 -14.29 -13.56 -11.76
C ILE A 71 -14.10 -13.65 -10.24
N ALA A 72 -14.86 -14.53 -9.57
CA ALA A 72 -14.75 -14.73 -8.13
C ALA A 72 -13.38 -15.28 -7.73
N GLU A 73 -12.83 -16.23 -8.49
CA GLU A 73 -11.47 -16.72 -8.31
C GLU A 73 -10.43 -15.63 -8.54
N ALA A 74 -10.55 -14.83 -9.61
CA ALA A 74 -9.66 -13.71 -9.88
C ALA A 74 -9.65 -12.69 -8.71
N MET A 75 -10.83 -12.38 -8.18
CA MET A 75 -10.99 -11.52 -7.00
C MET A 75 -10.34 -12.11 -5.75
N TYR A 76 -10.46 -13.42 -5.54
CA TYR A 76 -9.86 -14.11 -4.41
C TYR A 76 -8.33 -14.11 -4.48
N PHE A 77 -7.75 -14.46 -5.61
CA PHE A 77 -6.30 -14.40 -5.83
C PHE A 77 -5.80 -12.96 -5.70
N GLY A 78 -6.49 -12.02 -6.34
CA GLY A 78 -6.20 -10.60 -6.25
C GLY A 78 -6.19 -10.07 -4.82
N ALA A 79 -7.18 -10.43 -4.00
CA ALA A 79 -7.25 -10.01 -2.60
C ALA A 79 -6.05 -10.49 -1.79
N ARG A 80 -5.49 -11.67 -2.09
CA ARG A 80 -4.29 -12.17 -1.41
C ARG A 80 -3.07 -11.32 -1.74
N PHE A 81 -2.89 -10.95 -3.01
CA PHE A 81 -1.82 -10.04 -3.40
C PHE A 81 -1.99 -8.64 -2.79
N ASP A 82 -3.22 -8.10 -2.78
CA ASP A 82 -3.52 -6.78 -2.21
C ASP A 82 -3.25 -6.74 -0.70
N LEU A 83 -3.59 -7.82 0.01
CA LEU A 83 -3.32 -7.97 1.44
C LEU A 83 -1.81 -7.98 1.72
N MET A 84 -1.03 -8.67 0.89
CA MET A 84 0.41 -8.70 0.99
C MET A 84 1.00 -7.29 0.80
N VAL A 85 0.63 -6.58 -0.28
CA VAL A 85 1.09 -5.21 -0.55
C VAL A 85 0.68 -4.24 0.57
N SER A 86 -0.56 -4.34 1.05
CA SER A 86 -1.04 -3.54 2.19
C SER A 86 -0.19 -3.78 3.44
N THR A 87 0.21 -5.03 3.67
CA THR A 87 1.09 -5.39 4.79
C THR A 87 2.49 -4.81 4.61
N TRP A 88 3.06 -4.88 3.39
CA TRP A 88 4.35 -4.24 3.05
C TRP A 88 4.34 -2.74 3.35
N VAL A 89 3.31 -2.01 2.90
CA VAL A 89 3.14 -0.58 3.18
C VAL A 89 3.08 -0.29 4.69
N CYS A 90 2.53 -1.22 5.47
CA CYS A 90 2.40 -1.10 6.92
C CYS A 90 3.63 -1.56 7.72
N ILE A 91 4.66 -2.16 7.11
CA ILE A 91 5.86 -2.63 7.83
C ILE A 91 6.50 -1.54 8.70
N PRO A 92 6.74 -0.30 8.20
CA PRO A 92 7.33 0.75 9.04
C PRO A 92 6.47 1.09 10.25
N MET A 93 5.14 1.00 10.12
CA MET A 93 4.19 1.20 11.22
C MET A 93 4.23 0.05 12.23
N ILE A 94 4.35 -1.19 11.76
CA ILE A 94 4.51 -2.38 12.61
C ILE A 94 5.79 -2.25 13.43
N ILE A 95 6.90 -1.91 12.79
CA ILE A 95 8.19 -1.67 13.46
C ILE A 95 8.07 -0.53 14.48
N ALA A 96 7.38 0.55 14.15
CA ALA A 96 7.14 1.66 15.07
C ALA A 96 6.39 1.24 16.35
N MET A 97 5.58 0.19 16.31
CA MET A 97 4.92 -0.35 17.50
C MET A 97 5.89 -1.02 18.49
N ALA A 98 7.08 -1.45 18.07
CA ALA A 98 8.11 -1.93 18.99
C ALA A 98 8.67 -0.80 19.86
N PHE A 99 8.72 0.43 19.34
CA PHE A 99 9.30 1.57 20.04
C PHE A 99 8.36 2.19 21.07
N PRO A 100 8.86 2.75 22.19
CA PRO A 100 8.01 3.38 23.20
C PRO A 100 7.23 4.59 22.67
N SER A 101 7.73 5.24 21.62
CA SER A 101 7.06 6.32 20.88
C SER A 101 5.88 5.82 20.03
N GLY A 102 5.80 4.54 19.68
CA GLY A 102 4.65 3.96 18.97
C GLY A 102 4.23 4.74 17.73
N LEU A 103 2.91 4.76 17.50
CA LEU A 103 2.31 5.53 16.40
C LEU A 103 1.92 6.95 16.83
N ARG A 104 2.71 7.57 17.72
CA ARG A 104 2.39 8.90 18.28
C ARG A 104 2.42 10.02 17.25
N ALA A 105 3.35 9.96 16.30
CA ALA A 105 3.47 10.93 15.23
C ALA A 105 2.41 10.68 14.14
N ARG A 106 1.14 10.88 14.47
CA ARG A 106 0.01 10.59 13.56
C ARG A 106 0.12 11.35 12.24
N SER A 107 0.65 12.57 12.25
CA SER A 107 0.91 13.32 11.02
C SER A 107 1.91 12.62 10.11
N LEU A 108 2.99 12.05 10.67
CA LEU A 108 4.00 11.30 9.90
C LEU A 108 3.38 10.06 9.27
N TRP A 109 2.63 9.28 10.05
CA TRP A 109 1.99 8.06 9.54
C TRP A 109 0.90 8.35 8.52
N ARG A 110 0.14 9.44 8.69
CA ARG A 110 -0.80 9.91 7.67
C ARG A 110 -0.08 10.30 6.38
N ALA A 111 1.00 11.07 6.47
CA ALA A 111 1.79 11.45 5.30
C ALA A 111 2.37 10.22 4.59
N TRP A 112 2.90 9.25 5.34
CA TRP A 112 3.38 7.98 4.80
C TRP A 112 2.28 7.20 4.06
N LEU A 113 1.11 7.02 4.68
CA LEU A 113 -0.02 6.31 4.08
C LEU A 113 -0.58 7.04 2.87
N SER A 114 -0.66 8.36 2.90
CA SER A 114 -1.07 9.16 1.76
C SER A 114 -0.08 9.04 0.60
N PHE A 115 1.23 9.09 0.89
CA PHE A 115 2.27 8.93 -0.12
C PHE A 115 2.25 7.53 -0.76
N MET A 116 2.26 6.47 0.06
CA MET A 116 2.23 5.09 -0.43
C MET A 116 0.91 4.76 -1.12
N GLY A 117 -0.22 5.20 -0.58
CA GLY A 117 -1.52 4.99 -1.21
C GLY A 117 -1.68 5.74 -2.53
N LEU A 118 -1.14 6.97 -2.64
CA LEU A 118 -1.10 7.70 -3.91
C LEU A 118 -0.25 6.95 -4.96
N PHE A 119 0.89 6.41 -4.55
CA PHE A 119 1.72 5.58 -5.42
C PHE A 119 0.94 4.34 -5.92
N THR A 120 0.22 3.66 -5.03
CA THR A 120 -0.65 2.51 -5.40
C THR A 120 -1.76 2.91 -6.37
N ILE A 121 -2.41 4.06 -6.15
CA ILE A 121 -3.45 4.59 -7.04
C ILE A 121 -2.88 4.87 -8.43
N ILE A 122 -1.79 5.63 -8.51
CA ILE A 122 -1.14 5.97 -9.79
C ILE A 122 -0.71 4.69 -10.50
N ALA A 123 -0.07 3.76 -9.80
CA ALA A 123 0.35 2.49 -10.37
C ALA A 123 -0.84 1.72 -10.96
N GLY A 124 -1.95 1.58 -10.22
CA GLY A 124 -3.14 0.86 -10.66
C GLY A 124 -3.79 1.52 -11.89
N ILE A 125 -3.95 2.84 -11.89
CA ILE A 125 -4.53 3.57 -13.01
C ILE A 125 -3.67 3.45 -14.27
N ILE A 126 -2.34 3.59 -14.15
CA ILE A 126 -1.44 3.41 -15.30
C ILE A 126 -1.59 2.01 -15.90
N SER A 127 -1.77 0.97 -15.09
CA SER A 127 -2.02 -0.37 -15.67
C SER A 127 -3.35 -0.52 -16.35
N ILE A 128 -4.39 0.16 -15.89
CA ILE A 128 -5.68 0.16 -16.62
C ILE A 128 -5.45 0.81 -17.98
N SER A 129 -4.84 1.99 -18.01
CA SER A 129 -4.56 2.73 -19.24
C SER A 129 -3.65 1.95 -20.20
N PHE A 130 -2.64 1.27 -19.68
CA PHE A 130 -1.74 0.44 -20.49
C PHE A 130 -2.45 -0.80 -21.03
N TYR A 131 -3.29 -1.46 -20.23
CA TYR A 131 -4.07 -2.59 -20.71
C TYR A 131 -5.02 -2.19 -21.85
N GLN A 132 -5.61 -1.00 -21.79
CA GLN A 132 -6.42 -0.46 -22.88
C GLN A 132 -5.61 -0.04 -24.12
N LEU A 133 -4.28 0.10 -24.03
CA LEU A 133 -3.41 0.45 -25.14
C LEU A 133 -2.86 -0.80 -25.84
N GLU A 134 -2.34 -1.74 -25.05
CA GLU A 134 -1.51 -2.84 -25.53
C GLU A 134 -2.05 -4.23 -25.15
N GLY A 135 -3.13 -4.28 -24.35
CA GLY A 135 -3.58 -5.47 -23.61
C GLY A 135 -4.02 -6.66 -24.46
N ASP A 136 -4.27 -6.46 -25.76
CA ASP A 136 -4.62 -7.54 -26.69
C ASP A 136 -3.47 -7.91 -27.65
N ALA A 137 -2.54 -6.98 -27.92
CA ALA A 137 -1.50 -7.16 -28.93
C ALA A 137 -0.27 -7.95 -28.44
N GLN A 138 0.02 -7.95 -27.13
CA GLN A 138 1.26 -8.55 -26.59
C GLN A 138 1.05 -9.59 -25.48
N GLY A 139 -0.15 -9.76 -24.93
CA GLY A 139 -0.44 -10.74 -23.87
C GLY A 139 0.38 -10.58 -22.57
N GLN A 140 1.20 -9.53 -22.46
CA GLN A 140 2.04 -9.25 -21.30
C GLN A 140 1.40 -8.17 -20.43
N SER A 141 1.40 -8.41 -19.11
CA SER A 141 0.95 -7.39 -18.16
C SER A 141 1.91 -6.19 -18.17
N PHE A 142 1.38 -4.97 -18.03
CA PHE A 142 2.15 -3.72 -17.89
C PHE A 142 3.37 -3.84 -16.95
N TYR A 143 3.22 -4.64 -15.90
CA TYR A 143 4.21 -4.78 -14.85
C TYR A 143 5.34 -5.76 -15.17
N VAL A 144 5.07 -6.76 -16.02
CA VAL A 144 6.12 -7.61 -16.60
C VAL A 144 6.96 -6.79 -17.56
N TRP A 145 6.30 -5.98 -18.38
CA TRP A 145 6.93 -5.05 -19.30
C TRP A 145 7.80 -4.01 -18.55
N LEU A 146 7.28 -3.41 -17.47
CA LEU A 146 8.07 -2.49 -16.63
C LEU A 146 9.23 -3.19 -15.91
N ALA A 147 9.06 -4.46 -15.56
CA ALA A 147 10.12 -5.25 -14.93
C ALA A 147 11.25 -5.56 -15.92
N GLN A 148 10.94 -5.79 -17.20
CA GLN A 148 11.93 -5.98 -18.28
C GLN A 148 12.79 -4.72 -18.53
N GLY A 149 12.37 -3.56 -18.05
CA GLY A 149 13.15 -2.33 -18.13
C GLY A 149 12.77 -1.41 -19.28
N ASP A 150 11.65 -1.67 -19.93
CA ASP A 150 11.17 -0.82 -21.01
C ASP A 150 10.63 0.52 -20.49
N ASN A 151 10.81 1.57 -21.31
CA ASN A 151 10.46 2.95 -20.97
C ASN A 151 8.96 3.20 -21.15
N ILE A 152 8.23 3.44 -20.06
CA ILE A 152 6.78 3.74 -20.07
C ILE A 152 6.44 4.71 -21.20
N PRO A 153 5.47 4.39 -22.09
CA PRO A 153 5.13 5.23 -23.24
C PRO A 153 4.30 6.44 -22.79
N TRP A 154 4.92 7.35 -22.05
CA TRP A 154 4.28 8.51 -21.43
C TRP A 154 3.56 9.39 -22.45
N GLU A 155 4.16 9.59 -23.62
CA GLU A 155 3.58 10.39 -24.70
C GLU A 155 2.27 9.78 -25.22
N LEU A 156 2.20 8.46 -25.35
CA LEU A 156 1.00 7.75 -25.77
C LEU A 156 -0.07 7.76 -24.67
N LEU A 157 0.35 7.61 -23.40
CA LEU A 157 -0.56 7.67 -22.26
C LEU A 157 -1.17 9.06 -22.06
N ILE A 158 -0.40 10.13 -22.27
CA ILE A 158 -0.83 11.52 -22.05
C ILE A 158 -1.62 12.07 -23.24
N SER A 159 -1.27 11.70 -24.47
CA SER A 159 -1.94 12.20 -25.69
C SER A 159 -3.40 11.76 -25.82
N ARG A 160 -3.79 10.71 -25.11
CA ARG A 160 -5.16 10.20 -25.05
C ARG A 160 -6.08 11.14 -24.29
N TRP A 161 -7.27 11.39 -24.83
CA TRP A 161 -8.29 12.20 -24.14
C TRP A 161 -8.77 11.51 -22.85
N GLU A 162 -8.70 10.18 -22.78
CA GLU A 162 -9.00 9.39 -21.59
C GLU A 162 -8.04 9.70 -20.42
N SER A 163 -6.86 10.24 -20.69
CA SER A 163 -5.90 10.65 -19.65
C SER A 163 -6.51 11.69 -18.68
N ALA A 164 -7.40 12.56 -19.18
CA ALA A 164 -8.12 13.52 -18.34
C ALA A 164 -9.11 12.83 -17.39
N ILE A 165 -9.80 11.77 -17.86
CA ILE A 165 -10.67 10.94 -17.02
C ILE A 165 -9.83 10.26 -15.94
N TRP A 166 -8.70 9.66 -16.34
CA TRP A 166 -7.82 8.96 -15.41
C TRP A 166 -7.22 9.90 -14.35
N LEU A 167 -6.88 11.13 -14.71
CA LEU A 167 -6.46 12.16 -13.75
C LEU A 167 -7.58 12.49 -12.76
N MET A 168 -8.81 12.64 -13.23
CA MET A 168 -9.97 12.86 -12.35
C MET A 168 -10.19 11.67 -11.40
N VAL A 169 -10.05 10.43 -11.89
CA VAL A 169 -10.13 9.22 -11.07
C VAL A 169 -9.02 9.20 -10.01
N ILE A 170 -7.78 9.55 -10.36
CA ILE A 170 -6.67 9.66 -9.40
C ILE A 170 -7.03 10.67 -8.30
N VAL A 171 -7.54 11.86 -8.66
CA VAL A 171 -7.95 12.88 -7.70
C VAL A 171 -9.07 12.37 -6.78
N LEU A 172 -10.06 11.68 -7.35
CA LEU A 172 -11.17 11.10 -6.59
C LEU A 172 -10.69 10.04 -5.59
N PHE A 173 -9.85 9.10 -6.04
CA PHE A 173 -9.28 8.06 -5.19
C PHE A 173 -8.34 8.64 -4.13
N ALA A 174 -7.54 9.65 -4.47
CA ALA A 174 -6.68 10.35 -3.53
C ALA A 174 -7.49 11.10 -2.46
N GLY A 175 -8.62 11.73 -2.85
CA GLY A 175 -9.57 12.34 -1.93
C GLY A 175 -10.20 11.31 -0.98
N LEU A 176 -10.64 10.17 -1.52
CA LEU A 176 -11.18 9.05 -0.73
C LEU A 176 -10.13 8.52 0.25
N LEU A 177 -8.90 8.27 -0.22
CA LEU A 177 -7.78 7.84 0.61
C LEU A 177 -7.53 8.83 1.75
N HIS A 178 -7.49 10.14 1.44
CA HIS A 178 -7.29 11.18 2.44
C HIS A 178 -8.38 11.15 3.52
N GLU A 179 -9.66 11.03 3.14
CA GLU A 179 -10.76 10.97 4.11
C GLU A 179 -10.74 9.68 4.94
N LEU A 180 -10.43 8.52 4.34
CA LEU A 180 -10.32 7.25 5.08
C LEU A 180 -9.16 7.27 6.08
N VAL A 181 -8.01 7.81 5.68
CA VAL A 181 -6.84 7.98 6.56
C VAL A 181 -7.13 8.99 7.67
N ARG A 182 -7.81 10.09 7.36
CA ARG A 182 -8.24 11.11 8.34
C ARG A 182 -9.25 10.53 9.34
N ALA A 183 -10.28 9.82 8.87
CA ALA A 183 -11.27 9.17 9.71
C ALA A 183 -10.64 8.12 10.64
N SER A 184 -9.64 7.39 10.14
CA SER A 184 -8.85 6.44 10.92
C SER A 184 -8.07 7.12 12.04
N ASP A 185 -7.46 8.28 11.78
CA ASP A 185 -6.78 9.05 12.84
C ASP A 185 -7.77 9.57 13.90
N LEU A 186 -8.86 10.21 13.48
CA LEU A 186 -9.84 10.82 14.39
C LEU A 186 -10.47 9.81 15.35
N THR A 187 -10.82 8.63 14.86
CA THR A 187 -11.49 7.59 15.67
C THR A 187 -10.52 6.86 16.62
N CYS A 188 -9.22 6.90 16.33
CA CYS A 188 -8.20 6.13 17.04
C CYS A 188 -7.36 6.98 18.00
N ARG A 189 -7.80 8.18 18.36
CA ARG A 189 -7.15 9.00 19.40
C ARG A 189 -7.66 8.60 20.79
N ASN A 190 -6.89 7.78 21.51
CA ASN A 190 -7.15 7.53 22.92
C ASN A 190 -5.84 7.50 23.73
N VAL A 191 -5.75 8.36 24.73
CA VAL A 191 -4.54 8.55 25.55
C VAL A 191 -4.63 7.64 26.77
N GLY A 192 -3.56 6.90 27.06
CA GLY A 192 -3.50 6.03 28.24
C GLY A 192 -2.12 5.44 28.47
N LYS A 193 -1.91 4.96 29.70
CA LYS A 193 -0.63 4.38 30.12
C LYS A 193 -0.70 2.86 29.98
N GLU A 194 0.27 2.28 29.28
CA GLU A 194 0.42 0.83 29.14
C GLU A 194 1.83 0.40 29.55
N THR A 195 1.93 -0.83 30.05
CA THR A 195 3.18 -1.48 30.43
C THR A 195 3.96 -1.95 29.20
N ARG A 196 5.30 -1.93 29.30
CA ARG A 196 6.22 -2.30 28.22
C ARG A 196 6.06 -3.77 27.79
N ALA A 197 5.80 -4.67 28.74
CA ALA A 197 5.59 -6.10 28.50
C ALA A 197 4.36 -6.36 27.62
N LYS A 198 3.24 -5.69 27.90
CA LYS A 198 2.03 -5.79 27.05
C LYS A 198 2.33 -5.36 25.61
N ARG A 199 3.01 -4.22 25.43
CA ARG A 199 3.39 -3.73 24.08
C ARG A 199 4.22 -4.74 23.30
N LEU A 200 5.18 -5.40 23.96
CA LEU A 200 6.00 -6.42 23.31
C LEU A 200 5.17 -7.66 22.91
N GLY A 201 4.25 -8.09 23.77
CA GLY A 201 3.34 -9.21 23.46
C GLY A 201 2.46 -8.95 22.23
N TYR A 202 1.82 -7.78 22.14
CA TYR A 202 1.03 -7.42 20.95
C TYR A 202 1.91 -7.25 19.72
N PHE A 203 3.11 -6.69 19.85
CA PHE A 203 4.05 -6.58 18.73
C PHE A 203 4.40 -7.97 18.17
N ALA A 204 4.70 -8.95 19.03
CA ALA A 204 4.98 -10.32 18.61
C ALA A 204 3.79 -10.95 17.85
N VAL A 205 2.56 -10.76 18.34
CA VAL A 205 1.35 -11.24 17.65
C VAL A 205 1.18 -10.56 16.29
N ILE A 206 1.37 -9.24 16.21
CA ILE A 206 1.25 -8.49 14.94
C ILE A 206 2.32 -8.96 13.95
N VAL A 207 3.55 -9.21 14.40
CA VAL A 207 4.62 -9.74 13.54
C VAL A 207 4.23 -11.11 13.00
N LEU A 208 3.70 -12.00 13.84
CA LEU A 208 3.22 -13.32 13.39
C LEU A 208 2.08 -13.21 12.37
N VAL A 209 1.11 -12.32 12.59
CA VAL A 209 0.03 -12.09 11.63
C VAL A 209 0.57 -11.48 10.34
N ALA A 210 1.49 -10.51 10.44
CA ALA A 210 2.10 -9.86 9.30
C ALA A 210 2.94 -10.83 8.47
N THR A 211 3.68 -11.76 9.09
CA THR A 211 4.44 -12.77 8.33
C THR A 211 3.51 -13.74 7.60
N LEU A 212 2.38 -14.13 8.20
CA LEU A 212 1.36 -14.92 7.50
C LEU A 212 0.75 -14.15 6.31
N SER A 213 0.40 -12.88 6.50
CA SER A 213 -0.11 -12.03 5.42
C SER A 213 0.90 -11.78 4.32
N LEU A 214 2.18 -11.59 4.66
CA LEU A 214 3.28 -11.43 3.70
C LEU A 214 3.58 -12.72 2.94
N ARG A 215 3.31 -13.88 3.54
CA ARG A 215 3.49 -15.16 2.84
C ARG A 215 2.38 -15.39 1.82
N GLY A 216 1.16 -14.91 2.10
CA GLY A 216 -0.01 -15.04 1.24
C GLY A 216 -0.59 -16.46 1.18
N THR A 217 0.02 -17.45 1.84
CA THR A 217 -0.41 -18.85 1.92
C THR A 217 -0.49 -19.29 3.39
N LEU A 218 -1.61 -19.94 3.76
CA LEU A 218 -1.79 -20.55 5.09
C LEU A 218 -1.13 -21.93 5.19
N HIS A 219 -0.93 -22.62 4.07
CA HIS A 219 -0.28 -23.92 4.03
C HIS A 219 1.24 -23.81 4.03
N TRP A 220 1.92 -24.87 4.49
CA TRP A 220 3.37 -24.98 4.48
C TRP A 220 3.89 -25.12 3.04
N GLY A 221 4.08 -23.99 2.36
CA GLY A 221 4.60 -23.92 0.99
C GLY A 221 5.43 -22.65 0.72
N PRO A 222 6.04 -22.52 -0.47
CA PRO A 222 6.81 -21.33 -0.85
C PRO A 222 5.93 -20.06 -0.82
N PRO A 223 6.52 -18.87 -0.64
CA PRO A 223 5.77 -17.61 -0.62
C PRO A 223 5.09 -17.35 -1.97
N LEU A 224 3.90 -16.74 -1.95
CA LEU A 224 2.99 -16.53 -3.08
C LEU A 224 3.67 -16.02 -4.35
N LYS A 225 3.86 -16.80 -5.42
CA LYS A 225 4.59 -16.33 -6.62
C LYS A 225 3.72 -15.43 -7.52
N PRO A 226 4.32 -14.49 -8.30
CA PRO A 226 3.55 -13.71 -9.28
C PRO A 226 2.86 -14.60 -10.33
N GLU A 227 3.46 -15.76 -10.64
CA GLU A 227 2.91 -16.78 -11.53
C GLU A 227 1.58 -17.37 -11.04
N GLU A 228 1.30 -17.33 -9.74
CA GLU A 228 0.01 -17.80 -9.19
C GLU A 228 -1.18 -16.92 -9.59
N ALA A 229 -0.92 -15.75 -10.19
CA ALA A 229 -1.96 -14.95 -10.84
C ALA A 229 -2.45 -15.57 -12.16
N ASN A 230 -1.70 -16.49 -12.77
CA ASN A 230 -2.08 -17.22 -13.99
C ASN A 230 -2.81 -18.53 -13.63
N PHE A 231 -4.02 -18.40 -13.07
CA PHE A 231 -4.80 -19.55 -12.60
C PHE A 231 -5.76 -20.10 -13.67
N SER A 232 -6.09 -19.30 -14.69
CA SER A 232 -7.10 -19.64 -15.70
C SER A 232 -6.56 -19.53 -17.13
N SER A 233 -7.26 -20.16 -18.08
CA SER A 233 -7.02 -19.99 -19.52
C SER A 233 -7.44 -18.61 -20.03
N TYR A 234 -8.26 -17.88 -19.27
CA TYR A 234 -8.67 -16.52 -19.61
C TYR A 234 -7.58 -15.52 -19.18
N VAL A 235 -6.85 -14.98 -20.16
CA VAL A 235 -5.78 -13.99 -19.94
C VAL A 235 -6.29 -12.76 -19.17
N HIS A 236 -7.48 -12.28 -19.51
CA HIS A 236 -8.11 -11.16 -18.82
C HIS A 236 -8.37 -11.42 -17.32
N ALA A 237 -8.81 -12.64 -16.95
CA ALA A 237 -9.01 -13.03 -15.55
C ALA A 237 -7.69 -13.00 -14.76
N ASN A 238 -6.60 -13.43 -15.40
CA ASN A 238 -5.27 -13.42 -14.80
C ASN A 238 -4.76 -11.98 -14.58
N HIS A 239 -5.07 -11.05 -15.49
CA HIS A 239 -4.77 -9.63 -15.30
C HIS A 239 -5.57 -8.99 -14.16
N ILE A 240 -6.85 -9.36 -13.98
CA ILE A 240 -7.66 -8.92 -12.84
C ILE A 240 -7.06 -9.42 -11.51
N ALA A 241 -6.58 -10.66 -11.50
CA ALA A 241 -5.97 -11.28 -10.31
C ALA A 241 -4.59 -10.69 -9.98
N ALA A 242 -3.83 -10.27 -10.99
CA ALA A 242 -2.49 -9.73 -10.79
C ALA A 242 -2.54 -8.39 -10.04
N ASN A 243 -1.80 -8.29 -8.92
CA ASN A 243 -1.55 -6.99 -8.31
C ASN A 243 -0.35 -6.31 -8.96
N ALA A 244 -0.64 -5.13 -9.47
CA ALA A 244 0.27 -4.14 -9.98
C ALA A 244 1.65 -4.02 -9.33
N THR A 245 1.64 -3.52 -8.10
CA THR A 245 2.84 -3.14 -7.37
C THR A 245 3.62 -4.39 -6.97
N PHE A 246 2.91 -5.48 -6.65
CA PHE A 246 3.51 -6.76 -6.30
C PHE A 246 4.31 -7.38 -7.44
N THR A 247 3.74 -7.41 -8.65
CA THR A 247 4.37 -8.04 -9.82
C THR A 247 5.68 -7.35 -10.19
N VAL A 248 5.75 -6.00 -10.14
CA VAL A 248 6.99 -5.27 -10.43
C VAL A 248 8.10 -5.61 -9.45
N ILE A 249 7.81 -5.46 -8.15
CA ILE A 249 8.82 -5.61 -7.08
C ILE A 249 9.42 -7.02 -7.15
N ARG A 250 8.56 -8.03 -7.26
CA ARG A 250 9.01 -9.42 -7.21
C ARG A 250 9.70 -9.88 -8.50
N THR A 251 9.26 -9.38 -9.66
CA THR A 251 9.93 -9.69 -10.92
C THR A 251 11.32 -9.05 -10.96
N ARG A 252 11.46 -7.80 -10.50
CA ARG A 252 12.76 -7.12 -10.36
C ARG A 252 13.70 -7.83 -9.40
N MET A 253 13.20 -8.27 -8.23
CA MET A 253 14.00 -9.07 -7.30
C MET A 253 14.53 -10.36 -7.93
N ARG A 254 13.70 -11.07 -8.70
CA ARG A 254 14.12 -12.30 -9.40
C ARG A 254 15.13 -12.05 -10.51
N MET A 255 14.97 -10.97 -11.28
CA MET A 255 15.96 -10.60 -12.30
C MET A 255 17.32 -10.27 -11.66
N ALA A 256 17.32 -9.54 -10.55
CA ALA A 256 18.54 -9.26 -9.79
C ALA A 256 19.18 -10.53 -9.21
N GLU A 257 18.38 -11.52 -8.77
CA GLU A 257 18.87 -12.83 -8.33
C GLU A 257 19.44 -13.68 -9.48
N ALA A 258 18.97 -13.48 -10.72
CA ALA A 258 19.44 -14.22 -11.90
C ALA A 258 20.71 -13.62 -12.53
N GLU A 259 21.04 -12.37 -12.21
CA GLU A 259 22.27 -11.69 -12.64
C GLU A 259 23.49 -12.01 -11.73
N HIS A 260 23.29 -12.76 -10.65
CA HIS A 260 24.31 -13.20 -9.69
C HIS A 260 24.58 -14.71 -9.78
#